data_AF-A0A7Y7NP67-F1
#
_entry.id   AF-A0A7Y7NP67-F1
#
_cell.length_a   1.000
_cell.length_b   1.000
_cell.length_c   1.000
_cell.angle_alpha   90.00
_cell.angle_beta   90.00
_cell.angle_gamma   90.00
#
_symmetry.space_group_name_H-M   'P 1'
#
loop_
_entity.id
_entity.type
_entity.pdbx_description
1 polymer ?
#
loop_
_entity_poly.entity_id
_entity_poly.type
_entity_poly.pdbx_seq_one_letter_code
_entity_poly.pdbx_strand_id
1 'polypeptide(L)'
;MKREINRYVLEFASNKKYQASILIVIIITMGSLNAIVDSLLHPDIALFDYEHIIVGGVTALVSTGIYLLSILYIRRLNEAKLTINALEKLLPICSYCRKIRKSDADPEEMASWQTIESYITEKTSSHFSHGICPECMVENFPEIFDHKAKKQSQ
;
A
#
# COMPACT_ATOMS: atom_id res chain seq x y z
N MET A 1 3.52 11.20 4.64
CA MET A 1 2.12 11.66 4.47
C MET A 1 1.25 10.81 3.51
N LYS A 2 1.28 10.93 2.17
CA LYS A 2 0.40 10.12 1.28
C LYS A 2 0.59 8.59 1.42
N ARG A 3 1.82 8.11 1.61
CA ARG A 3 2.12 6.67 1.83
C ARG A 3 1.62 6.13 3.18
N GLU A 4 1.58 6.96 4.21
CA GLU A 4 1.13 6.54 5.55
C GLU A 4 -0.39 6.54 5.64
N ILE A 5 -1.06 7.55 5.07
CA ILE A 5 -2.53 7.58 4.98
C ILE A 5 -3.03 6.36 4.20
N ASN A 6 -2.37 6.00 3.09
CA ASN A 6 -2.75 4.82 2.33
C ASN A 6 -2.53 3.53 3.12
N ARG A 7 -1.49 3.46 3.96
CA ARG A 7 -1.24 2.32 4.86
C ARG A 7 -2.35 2.17 5.89
N TYR A 8 -2.73 3.25 6.57
CA TYR A 8 -3.83 3.24 7.54
C TYR A 8 -5.18 2.91 6.90
N VAL A 9 -5.47 3.45 5.72
CA VAL A 9 -6.71 3.16 4.98
C VAL A 9 -6.76 1.69 4.55
N LEU A 10 -5.63 1.13 4.09
CA LEU A 10 -5.54 -0.29 3.72
C LEU A 10 -5.65 -1.21 4.94
N GLU A 11 -5.04 -0.83 6.07
CA GLU A 11 -5.10 -1.59 7.32
C GLU A 11 -6.50 -1.57 7.93
N PHE A 12 -7.17 -0.41 7.88
CA PHE A 12 -8.59 -0.26 8.22
C PHE A 12 -9.51 -1.06 7.30
N ALA A 13 -9.27 -1.03 5.98
CA ALA A 13 -10.06 -1.79 5.00
C ALA A 13 -9.82 -3.30 5.04
N SER A 14 -8.65 -3.75 5.51
CA SER A 14 -8.29 -5.17 5.61
C SER A 14 -8.78 -5.81 6.91
N ASN A 15 -8.97 -5.01 7.96
CA ASN A 15 -9.29 -5.55 9.28
C ASN A 15 -10.77 -5.96 9.39
N LYS A 16 -11.00 -7.27 9.39
CA LYS A 16 -12.33 -7.90 9.52
C LYS A 16 -13.12 -7.40 10.74
N LYS A 17 -12.46 -7.01 11.84
CA LYS A 17 -13.14 -6.51 13.05
C LYS A 17 -13.74 -5.12 12.83
N TYR A 18 -13.00 -4.21 12.19
CA TYR A 18 -13.49 -2.86 11.88
C TYR A 18 -14.58 -2.90 10.80
N GLN A 19 -14.41 -3.77 9.79
CA GLN A 19 -15.45 -3.99 8.79
C GLN A 19 -16.75 -4.51 9.40
N ALA A 20 -16.68 -5.48 10.31
CA ALA A 20 -17.84 -5.96 11.05
C ALA A 20 -18.45 -4.87 11.95
N SER A 21 -17.66 -4.06 12.64
CA SER A 21 -18.19 -2.96 13.46
C SER A 21 -18.89 -1.90 12.63
N ILE A 22 -18.36 -1.55 11.45
CA ILE A 22 -19.00 -0.59 10.53
C ILE A 22 -20.32 -1.13 10.01
N LEU A 23 -20.36 -2.41 9.62
CA LEU A 23 -21.60 -3.06 9.19
C LEU A 23 -22.66 -3.04 10.30
N ILE A 24 -22.27 -3.40 11.53
CA ILE A 24 -23.17 -3.38 12.69
C ILE A 24 -23.69 -1.95 12.92
N VAL A 25 -22.82 -0.95 12.85
CA VAL A 25 -23.22 0.46 12.97
C VAL A 25 -24.20 0.85 11.87
N ILE A 26 -23.93 0.53 10.60
CA ILE A 26 -24.81 0.85 9.45
C ILE A 26 -26.18 0.17 9.58
N ILE A 27 -26.22 -1.10 9.99
CA ILE A 27 -27.48 -1.84 10.19
C ILE A 27 -28.29 -1.21 11.34
N ILE A 28 -27.62 -0.85 12.44
CA ILE A 28 -28.26 -0.19 13.59
C ILE A 28 -28.76 1.20 13.19
N THR A 29 -27.96 2.02 12.49
CA THR A 29 -28.42 3.36 12.06
C THR A 29 -29.53 3.28 11.02
N MET A 30 -29.51 2.34 10.08
CA MET A 30 -30.64 2.16 9.14
C MET A 30 -31.93 1.76 9.86
N GLY A 31 -31.86 0.84 10.84
CA GLY A 31 -33.02 0.45 11.63
C GLY A 31 -33.57 1.61 12.47
N SER A 32 -32.68 2.36 13.15
CA SER A 32 -33.06 3.51 13.96
C SER A 32 -33.61 4.67 13.15
N LEU A 33 -33.08 4.91 11.94
CA LEU A 33 -33.54 6.01 11.09
C LEU A 33 -34.95 5.74 10.57
N ASN A 34 -35.27 4.49 10.20
CA ASN A 34 -36.63 4.11 9.82
C ASN A 34 -37.63 4.40 10.94
N ALA A 35 -37.33 3.96 12.17
CA ALA A 35 -38.18 4.20 13.33
C ALA A 35 -38.40 5.70 13.62
N ILE A 36 -37.38 6.54 13.41
CA ILE A 36 -37.49 8.00 13.56
C ILE A 36 -38.38 8.61 12.46
N VAL A 37 -38.20 8.19 11.21
CA VAL A 37 -39.00 8.68 10.07
C VAL A 37 -40.48 8.33 10.26
N ASP A 38 -40.77 7.11 10.69
CA ASP A 38 -42.14 6.65 10.96
C ASP A 38 -42.78 7.37 12.15
N SER A 39 -42.05 7.58 13.25
CA SER A 39 -42.55 8.36 14.38
C SER A 39 -42.87 9.81 14.03
N LEU A 40 -42.22 10.37 13.00
CA LEU A 40 -42.40 11.75 12.57
C LEU A 40 -43.55 11.90 11.56
N LEU A 41 -43.71 10.93 10.65
CA LEU A 41 -44.73 10.94 9.59
C LEU A 41 -46.06 10.31 10.04
N HIS A 42 -46.04 9.35 10.96
CA HIS A 42 -47.21 8.60 11.40
C HIS A 42 -47.20 8.35 12.92
N PRO A 43 -47.59 9.34 13.74
CA PRO A 43 -47.53 9.25 15.19
C PRO A 43 -48.52 8.25 15.82
N ASP A 44 -49.50 7.77 15.06
CA ASP A 44 -50.62 6.94 15.56
C ASP A 44 -50.42 5.42 15.37
N ILE A 45 -49.36 4.99 14.66
CA ILE A 45 -49.07 3.57 14.42
C ILE A 45 -48.15 3.01 15.52
N ALA A 46 -48.44 1.81 16.02
CA ALA A 46 -47.60 1.14 17.00
C ALA A 46 -46.24 0.75 16.38
N LEU A 47 -45.15 1.00 17.11
CA LEU A 47 -43.75 0.78 16.68
C LEU A 47 -43.41 -0.65 16.16
N PHE A 48 -44.27 -1.64 16.43
CA PHE A 48 -44.09 -3.04 16.06
C PHE A 48 -45.22 -3.55 15.14
N ASP A 49 -45.60 -2.77 14.13
CA ASP A 49 -46.53 -3.25 13.11
C ASP A 49 -45.84 -4.16 12.08
N TYR A 50 -46.62 -5.01 11.41
CA TYR A 50 -46.11 -6.07 10.54
C TYR A 50 -45.27 -5.53 9.37
N GLU A 51 -45.55 -4.31 8.91
CA GLU A 51 -44.88 -3.66 7.79
C GLU A 51 -43.42 -3.30 8.12
N HIS A 52 -43.15 -2.80 9.33
CA HIS A 52 -41.81 -2.39 9.76
C HIS A 52 -40.86 -3.58 9.93
N ILE A 53 -41.37 -4.71 10.43
CA ILE A 53 -40.59 -5.95 10.56
C ILE A 53 -40.18 -6.46 9.18
N ILE A 54 -41.08 -6.43 8.21
CA ILE A 54 -40.83 -6.89 6.84
C ILE A 54 -39.82 -5.98 6.15
N VAL A 55 -40.02 -4.65 6.20
CA VAL A 55 -39.10 -3.69 5.58
C VAL A 55 -37.71 -3.78 6.21
N GLY A 56 -37.60 -3.81 7.55
CA GLY A 56 -36.32 -3.94 8.25
C GLY A 56 -35.58 -5.23 7.90
N GLY A 57 -36.30 -6.36 7.82
CA GLY A 57 -35.73 -7.64 7.41
C GLY A 57 -35.19 -7.64 5.98
N VAL A 58 -35.97 -7.11 5.02
CA VAL A 58 -35.57 -7.01 3.62
C VAL A 58 -34.37 -6.07 3.47
N THR A 59 -34.39 -4.91 4.12
CA THR A 59 -33.28 -3.94 4.08
C THR A 59 -32.01 -4.52 4.67
N ALA A 60 -32.08 -5.26 5.78
CA ALA A 60 -30.93 -5.92 6.38
C ALA A 60 -30.34 -7.00 5.46
N LEU A 61 -31.20 -7.81 4.84
CA LEU A 61 -30.78 -8.87 3.91
C LEU A 61 -30.11 -8.30 2.66
N VAL A 62 -30.73 -7.29 2.04
CA VAL A 62 -30.20 -6.62 0.84
C VAL A 62 -28.88 -5.91 1.15
N SER A 63 -28.83 -5.16 2.26
CA SER A 63 -27.62 -4.43 2.68
C SER A 63 -26.46 -5.38 2.97
N THR A 64 -26.74 -6.50 3.65
CA THR A 64 -25.73 -7.53 3.94
C THR A 64 -25.21 -8.16 2.64
N GLY A 65 -26.11 -8.49 1.71
CA GLY A 65 -25.73 -9.05 0.41
C GLY A 65 -24.84 -8.12 -0.41
N ILE A 66 -25.24 -6.84 -0.53
CA ILE A 66 -24.46 -5.81 -1.25
C ILE A 66 -23.08 -5.61 -0.61
N TYR A 67 -23.00 -5.58 0.71
CA TYR A 67 -21.74 -5.40 1.42
C TYR A 67 -20.79 -6.59 1.22
N LEU A 68 -21.31 -7.82 1.32
CA LEU A 68 -20.53 -9.03 1.06
C LEU A 68 -20.00 -9.05 -0.39
N LEU A 69 -20.86 -8.73 -1.36
CA LEU A 69 -20.47 -8.62 -2.76
C LEU A 69 -19.37 -7.57 -2.95
N SER A 70 -19.51 -6.41 -2.32
CA SER A 70 -18.53 -5.32 -2.37
C SER A 70 -17.17 -5.75 -1.80
N ILE A 71 -17.15 -6.47 -0.68
CA ILE A 71 -15.92 -7.02 -0.10
C ILE A 71 -15.26 -8.00 -1.07
N LEU A 72 -16.02 -8.92 -1.65
CA LEU A 72 -15.50 -9.91 -2.59
C LEU A 72 -14.88 -9.23 -3.82
N TYR A 73 -15.55 -8.20 -4.33
CA TYR A 73 -15.04 -7.40 -5.45
C TYR A 73 -13.74 -6.66 -5.10
N ILE A 74 -13.68 -6.00 -3.94
CA ILE A 74 -12.48 -5.30 -3.48
C ILE A 74 -11.30 -6.26 -3.32
N ARG A 75 -11.53 -7.47 -2.80
CA ARG A 75 -10.49 -8.50 -2.68
C ARG A 75 -9.93 -8.89 -4.04
N ARG A 76 -10.81 -9.18 -5.00
CA ARG A 76 -10.42 -9.55 -6.37
C ARG A 76 -9.61 -8.44 -7.06
N LEU A 77 -10.02 -7.18 -6.88
CA LEU A 77 -9.26 -6.04 -7.40
C LEU A 77 -7.89 -5.89 -6.73
N ASN A 78 -7.81 -6.09 -5.42
CA ASN A 78 -6.53 -6.00 -4.70
C ASN A 78 -5.57 -7.11 -5.11
N GLU A 79 -6.05 -8.33 -5.36
CA GLU A 79 -5.23 -9.43 -5.90
C GLU A 79 -4.65 -9.09 -7.27
N ALA A 80 -5.46 -8.57 -8.19
CA ALA A 80 -4.98 -8.12 -9.50
C ALA A 80 -3.93 -7.00 -9.37
N LYS A 81 -4.10 -6.06 -8.44
CA LYS A 81 -3.12 -5.01 -8.15
C LYS A 81 -1.81 -5.54 -7.56
N LEU A 82 -1.87 -6.55 -6.69
CA LEU A 82 -0.66 -7.15 -6.12
C LEU A 82 0.22 -7.77 -7.20
N THR A 83 -0.39 -8.42 -8.19
CA THR A 83 0.33 -8.99 -9.34
C THR A 83 1.01 -7.92 -10.19
N ILE A 84 0.33 -6.79 -10.43
CA ILE A 84 0.92 -5.64 -11.15
C ILE A 84 2.08 -5.02 -10.34
N ASN A 85 1.89 -4.78 -9.04
CA ASN A 85 2.93 -4.22 -8.18
C ASN A 85 4.14 -5.16 -8.05
N ALA A 86 3.95 -6.48 -8.18
CA ALA A 86 5.07 -7.43 -8.19
C ALA A 86 5.91 -7.29 -9.47
N LEU A 87 5.30 -6.98 -10.61
CA LEU A 87 6.01 -6.66 -11.86
C LEU A 87 6.76 -5.32 -11.76
N GLU A 88 6.23 -4.35 -11.00
CA GLU A 88 6.92 -3.09 -10.69
C GLU A 88 8.13 -3.23 -9.76
N LYS A 89 8.35 -4.39 -9.12
CA LYS A 89 9.55 -4.66 -8.29
C LYS A 89 10.79 -4.96 -9.12
N LEU A 90 10.66 -5.17 -10.43
CA LEU A 90 11.80 -5.27 -11.33
C LEU A 90 12.31 -3.86 -11.62
N LEU A 91 13.47 -3.51 -11.09
CA LEU A 91 14.12 -2.25 -11.40
C LEU A 91 14.62 -2.29 -12.85
N PRO A 92 14.07 -1.46 -13.76
CA PRO A 92 14.58 -1.37 -15.12
C PRO A 92 16.00 -0.79 -15.09
N ILE A 93 17.01 -1.64 -15.32
CA ILE A 93 18.42 -1.28 -15.35
C ILE A 93 18.88 -1.22 -16.80
N CYS A 94 19.58 -0.16 -17.19
CA CYS A 94 20.20 -0.05 -18.50
C CYS A 94 21.31 -1.11 -18.62
N SER A 95 21.23 -1.98 -19.63
CA SER A 95 22.22 -3.05 -19.83
C SER A 95 23.64 -2.55 -20.12
N TYR A 96 23.80 -1.30 -20.55
CA TYR A 96 25.09 -0.70 -20.86
C TYR A 96 25.68 0.08 -19.68
N CYS A 97 24.96 1.10 -19.18
CA CYS A 97 25.48 2.01 -18.15
C CYS A 97 25.03 1.68 -16.72
N ARG A 98 24.18 0.66 -16.54
CA ARG A 98 23.64 0.19 -15.24
C ARG A 98 22.85 1.23 -14.44
N LYS A 99 22.43 2.34 -15.06
CA LYS A 99 21.50 3.30 -14.46
C LYS A 99 20.11 2.67 -14.31
N ILE A 100 19.38 3.10 -13.29
CA ILE A 100 17.99 2.71 -13.02
C ILE A 100 17.05 3.76 -13.64
N ARG A 101 16.03 3.30 -14.38
CA ARG A 101 14.97 4.18 -14.88
C ARG A 101 13.91 4.42 -13.81
N LYS A 102 13.49 5.69 -13.67
CA LYS A 102 12.36 6.07 -12.81
C LYS A 102 11.06 5.45 -13.34
N SER A 103 10.20 5.01 -12.42
CA SER A 103 8.97 4.27 -12.74
C SER A 103 7.92 5.08 -13.52
N ASP A 104 8.01 6.40 -13.46
CA ASP A 104 7.02 7.38 -13.92
C ASP A 104 7.56 8.32 -15.01
N ALA A 105 8.75 8.05 -15.56
CA ALA A 105 9.43 8.94 -16.49
C ALA A 105 9.58 8.31 -17.88
N ASP A 106 9.62 9.16 -18.91
CA ASP A 106 9.73 8.74 -20.30
C ASP A 106 11.06 7.97 -20.53
N PRO A 107 11.02 6.73 -21.08
CA PRO A 107 12.21 5.94 -21.36
C PRO A 107 13.28 6.63 -22.21
N GLU A 108 12.88 7.53 -23.11
CA GLU A 108 13.77 8.18 -24.08
C GLU A 108 14.54 9.36 -23.49
N GLU A 109 14.04 9.95 -22.40
CA GLU A 109 14.69 11.09 -21.75
C GLU A 109 15.85 10.65 -20.86
N MET A 110 17.03 11.25 -21.05
CA MET A 110 18.21 10.98 -20.21
C MET A 110 17.97 11.31 -18.73
N ALA A 111 17.09 12.27 -18.43
CA ALA A 111 16.73 12.67 -17.06
C ALA A 111 15.93 11.59 -16.30
N SER A 112 15.34 10.65 -17.04
CA SER A 112 14.61 9.50 -16.49
C SER A 112 15.53 8.45 -15.90
N TRP A 113 16.83 8.53 -16.17
CA TRP A 113 17.84 7.57 -15.73
C TRP A 113 18.71 8.16 -14.62
N GLN A 114 18.77 7.47 -13.49
CA GLN A 114 19.62 7.86 -12.36
C GLN A 114 20.54 6.72 -11.93
N THR A 115 21.61 7.06 -11.20
CA THR A 115 22.53 6.03 -10.69
C THR A 115 21.87 5.21 -9.58
N ILE A 116 22.44 4.02 -9.32
CA ILE A 116 21.93 3.12 -8.29
C ILE A 116 22.02 3.76 -6.90
N GLU A 117 23.10 4.46 -6.62
CA GLU A 117 23.34 5.15 -5.35
C GLU A 117 22.30 6.25 -5.12
N SER A 118 22.01 7.04 -6.17
CA SER A 118 20.98 8.09 -6.13
C SER A 118 19.60 7.49 -5.89
N TYR A 119 19.25 6.42 -6.62
CA TYR A 119 17.98 5.71 -6.45
C TYR A 119 17.81 5.16 -5.02
N ILE A 120 18.82 4.48 -4.48
CA ILE A 120 18.74 3.90 -3.14
C ILE A 120 18.65 5.00 -2.09
N THR A 121 19.52 6.02 -2.16
CA THR A 121 19.52 7.16 -1.23
C THR A 121 18.14 7.83 -1.15
N GLU A 122 17.47 8.02 -2.29
CA GLU A 122 16.11 8.59 -2.36
C GLU A 122 15.06 7.69 -1.67
N LYS A 123 15.20 6.36 -1.74
CA LYS A 123 14.21 5.41 -1.23
C LYS A 123 14.42 4.98 0.22
N THR A 124 15.66 4.93 0.70
CA THR A 124 16.02 4.37 2.03
C THR A 124 16.57 5.41 2.99
N SER A 125 16.73 6.67 2.55
CA SER A 125 17.38 7.74 3.33
C SER A 125 18.80 7.41 3.80
N SER A 126 19.44 6.37 3.23
CA SER A 126 20.81 5.99 3.55
C SER A 126 21.81 6.81 2.74
N HIS A 127 23.03 6.96 3.24
CA HIS A 127 24.13 7.61 2.53
C HIS A 127 25.22 6.60 2.21
N PHE A 128 25.82 6.72 1.03
CA PHE A 128 26.93 5.87 0.59
C PHE A 128 28.26 6.52 0.95
N SER A 129 29.14 5.77 1.61
CA SER A 129 30.56 6.09 1.69
C SER A 129 31.31 5.30 0.62
N HIS A 130 32.32 5.93 0.01
CA HIS A 130 33.19 5.26 -0.95
C HIS A 130 34.45 4.79 -0.22
N GLY A 131 34.76 3.51 -0.36
CA GLY A 131 35.97 2.88 0.15
C GLY A 131 36.55 1.93 -0.89
N ILE A 132 37.82 1.56 -0.73
CA ILE A 132 38.48 0.57 -1.55
C ILE A 132 38.71 -0.68 -0.72
N CYS A 133 38.28 -1.85 -1.20
CA CYS A 133 38.55 -3.10 -0.49
C CYS A 133 40.04 -3.49 -0.62
N PRO A 134 40.58 -4.33 0.28
CA PRO A 134 41.97 -4.75 0.22
C PRO A 134 42.35 -5.40 -1.11
N GLU A 135 41.46 -6.21 -1.70
CA GLU A 135 41.66 -6.87 -2.99
C GLU A 135 41.88 -5.85 -4.12
N CYS A 136 40.96 -4.89 -4.26
CA CYS A 136 41.09 -3.83 -5.26
C CYS A 136 42.31 -2.94 -5.02
N MET A 137 42.73 -2.75 -3.77
CA MET A 137 43.94 -2.01 -3.44
C MET A 137 45.20 -2.75 -3.92
N VAL A 138 45.28 -4.06 -3.75
CA VAL A 138 46.40 -4.88 -4.25
C VAL A 138 46.43 -4.87 -5.77
N GLU A 139 45.28 -5.04 -6.42
CA GLU A 139 45.19 -5.16 -7.87
C GLU A 139 45.47 -3.84 -8.61
N ASN A 140 44.89 -2.73 -8.14
CA ASN A 140 44.97 -1.44 -8.85
C ASN A 140 46.11 -0.55 -8.32
N PHE A 141 46.59 -0.79 -7.10
CA PHE A 141 47.64 0.02 -6.47
C PHE A 141 48.73 -0.86 -5.82
N PRO A 142 49.34 -1.80 -6.58
CA PRO A 142 50.31 -2.74 -6.04
C PRO A 142 51.52 -2.05 -5.41
N GLU A 143 51.98 -0.94 -5.99
CA GLU A 143 53.13 -0.17 -5.48
C GLU A 143 52.88 0.42 -4.09
N ILE A 144 51.66 0.90 -3.83
CA ILE A 144 51.27 1.48 -2.54
C ILE A 144 51.12 0.37 -1.49
N PHE A 145 50.64 -0.79 -1.90
CA PHE A 145 50.46 -1.94 -1.03
C PHE A 145 51.81 -2.48 -0.53
N ASP A 146 52.79 -2.65 -1.44
CA ASP A 146 54.15 -3.10 -1.10
C ASP A 146 54.88 -2.15 -0.15
N HIS A 147 54.67 -0.84 -0.30
CA HIS A 147 55.23 0.16 0.62
C HIS A 147 54.61 0.10 2.02
N LYS A 148 53.32 -0.20 2.15
CA LYS A 148 52.68 -0.41 3.46
C LYS A 148 53.17 -1.68 4.15
N ALA A 149 53.35 -2.77 3.41
CA ALA A 149 53.85 -4.04 3.96
C ALA A 149 55.26 -3.89 4.56
N LYS A 150 56.17 -3.17 3.88
CA LYS A 150 57.54 -2.93 4.38
C LYS A 150 57.60 -1.99 5.59
N LYS A 151 56.65 -1.06 5.73
CA LYS A 151 56.61 -0.08 6.82
C LYS A 151 55.99 -0.62 8.11
N GLN A 152 55.28 -1.75 8.05
CA GLN A 152 54.72 -2.44 9.22
C GLN A 152 55.67 -3.47 9.84
N SER A 153 56.74 -3.84 9.13
CA SER A 153 57.79 -4.76 9.60
C SER A 153 59.03 -4.07 10.19
N GLN A 154 58.94 -2.77 10.47
CA GLN A 154 60.01 -1.92 11.00
C GLN A 154 59.48 -1.14 12.20
#